data_AF-A0A7W7NUX7-F1
#
_entry.id   AF-A0A7W7NUX7-F1
#
_cell.length_a   1.000
_cell.length_b   1.000
_cell.length_c   1.000
_cell.angle_alpha   90.00
_cell.angle_beta   90.00
_cell.angle_gamma   90.00
#
_symmetry.space_group_name_H-M   'P 1'
#
loop_
_entity.id
_entity.type
_entity.pdbx_description
1 polymer ?
#
loop_
_entity_poly.entity_id
_entity_poly.type
_entity_poly.pdbx_seq_one_letter_code
_entity_poly.pdbx_strand_id
1 'polypeptide(L)'
;MTHDLPYESHSQSGVCDRFWIAPFAIDGELLGVGARLFDELSQHWIGVCASLIDHYGPVFDQPLQGPLSHLRIKCTAVESAAMVVVYAHGQPVSSFAVATGAVPSADTQVLAMFAESIRSSTRQFQVSNIDMPFCEIAVMDQRPLMVVVPWPQSSIAEQDHELAKELG
;
A
#
# COMPACT_ATOMS: atom_id res chain seq x y z
N MET A 1 -55.45 13.92 6.26
CA MET A 1 -54.24 14.75 6.09
C MET A 1 -53.05 13.82 6.24
N THR A 2 -52.60 13.31 5.11
CA THR A 2 -51.52 12.33 4.97
C THR A 2 -50.23 13.11 4.82
N HIS A 3 -49.29 12.93 5.76
CA HIS A 3 -47.95 13.50 5.67
C HIS A 3 -47.10 12.57 4.80
N ASP A 4 -46.92 12.93 3.54
CA ASP A 4 -45.91 12.35 2.66
C ASP A 4 -44.52 12.78 3.15
N LEU A 5 -43.70 11.80 3.52
CA LEU A 5 -42.27 12.00 3.75
C LEU A 5 -41.54 11.94 2.39
N PRO A 6 -40.65 12.89 2.07
CA PRO A 6 -39.84 12.79 0.88
C PRO A 6 -38.81 11.66 1.03
N TYR A 7 -38.84 10.76 0.05
CA TYR A 7 -37.89 9.69 -0.18
C TYR A 7 -36.52 10.34 -0.49
N GLU A 8 -35.59 10.30 0.45
CA GLU A 8 -34.22 10.75 0.21
C GLU A 8 -33.54 9.80 -0.76
N SER A 9 -33.22 10.38 -1.91
CA SER A 9 -32.48 9.88 -3.05
C SER A 9 -31.30 8.99 -2.68
N HIS A 10 -31.28 7.79 -3.25
CA HIS A 10 -30.11 6.94 -3.35
C HIS A 10 -28.92 7.73 -3.91
N SER A 11 -27.93 7.99 -3.05
CA SER A 11 -26.61 8.44 -3.46
C SER A 11 -26.06 7.44 -4.47
N GLN A 12 -25.91 7.87 -5.72
CA GLN A 12 -25.11 7.17 -6.71
C GLN A 12 -23.73 6.97 -6.09
N SER A 13 -23.42 5.73 -5.73
CA SER A 13 -22.07 5.31 -5.38
C SER A 13 -21.25 5.49 -6.64
N GLY A 14 -20.63 6.66 -6.79
CA GLY A 14 -19.71 6.93 -7.88
C GLY A 14 -18.60 5.91 -7.81
N VAL A 15 -18.53 5.03 -8.81
CA VAL A 15 -17.42 4.08 -8.93
C VAL A 15 -16.15 4.91 -8.97
N CYS A 16 -15.33 4.79 -7.94
CA CYS A 16 -14.01 5.43 -7.95
C CYS A 16 -13.20 4.71 -9.03
N ASP A 17 -12.91 5.41 -10.12
CA ASP A 17 -12.21 4.88 -11.30
C ASP A 17 -10.67 4.90 -11.14
N ARG A 18 -10.20 5.53 -10.06
CA ARG A 18 -8.78 5.81 -9.83
C ARG A 18 -8.36 5.57 -8.39
N PHE A 19 -7.07 5.46 -8.20
CA PHE A 19 -6.41 5.50 -6.90
C PHE A 19 -5.17 6.40 -6.99
N TRP A 20 -4.69 6.83 -5.83
CA TRP A 20 -3.54 7.72 -5.71
C TRP A 20 -2.34 6.93 -5.22
N ILE A 21 -1.17 7.20 -5.79
CA ILE A 21 0.11 6.63 -5.38
C ILE A 21 0.98 7.76 -4.85
N ALA A 22 1.50 7.56 -3.63
CA ALA A 22 2.44 8.46 -2.98
C ALA A 22 3.75 7.71 -2.70
N PRO A 23 4.72 7.71 -3.63
CA PRO A 23 6.05 7.16 -3.38
C PRO A 23 6.83 8.04 -2.40
N PHE A 24 7.46 7.40 -1.41
CA PHE A 24 8.41 8.02 -0.50
C PHE A 24 9.79 7.38 -0.68
N ALA A 25 10.84 8.18 -0.58
CA ALA A 25 12.18 7.64 -0.42
C ALA A 25 12.34 6.93 0.93
N ILE A 26 13.40 6.12 1.03
CA ILE A 26 13.68 5.32 2.24
C ILE A 26 13.88 6.18 3.50
N ASP A 27 14.27 7.43 3.30
CA ASP A 27 14.48 8.40 4.37
C ASP A 27 13.22 9.16 4.77
N GLY A 28 12.10 8.90 4.09
CA GLY A 28 10.81 9.51 4.39
C GLY A 28 10.51 10.80 3.63
N GLU A 29 11.31 11.18 2.62
CA GLU A 29 10.95 12.25 1.69
C GLU A 29 9.82 11.80 0.74
N LEU A 30 8.77 12.62 0.60
CA LEU A 30 7.74 12.42 -0.43
C LEU A 30 8.28 12.77 -1.81
N LEU A 31 8.29 11.80 -2.74
CA LEU A 31 8.82 11.98 -4.09
C LEU A 31 7.79 12.54 -5.08
N GLY A 32 6.51 12.49 -4.72
CA GLY A 32 5.40 13.01 -5.52
C GLY A 32 4.09 12.29 -5.20
N VAL A 33 3.01 12.74 -5.82
CA VAL A 33 1.69 12.11 -5.72
C VAL A 33 1.08 12.05 -7.12
N GLY A 34 0.59 10.88 -7.53
CA GLY A 34 0.00 10.68 -8.85
C GLY A 34 -1.24 9.81 -8.80
N ALA A 35 -2.20 10.07 -9.68
CA ALA A 35 -3.35 9.20 -9.86
C ALA A 35 -3.08 8.12 -10.91
N ARG A 36 -3.69 6.95 -10.73
CA ARG A 36 -3.72 5.83 -11.67
C ARG A 36 -5.14 5.31 -11.79
N LEU A 37 -5.50 4.81 -12.96
CA LEU A 37 -6.81 4.21 -13.16
C LEU A 37 -6.77 2.74 -12.68
N PHE A 38 -7.89 2.23 -12.17
CA PHE A 38 -7.96 0.83 -11.74
C PHE A 38 -7.82 -0.17 -12.89
N ASP A 39 -8.17 0.22 -14.12
CA ASP A 39 -8.02 -0.61 -15.32
C ASP A 39 -6.56 -0.73 -15.80
N GLU A 40 -5.67 0.15 -15.33
CA GLU A 40 -4.22 0.07 -15.56
C GLU A 40 -3.54 -0.99 -14.67
N LEU A 41 -4.24 -1.50 -13.64
CA LEU A 41 -3.72 -2.57 -12.80
C LEU A 41 -3.73 -3.92 -13.54
N SER A 42 -2.65 -4.68 -13.36
CA SER A 42 -2.55 -6.05 -13.85
C SER A 42 -3.64 -6.92 -13.23
N GLN A 43 -4.61 -7.34 -14.04
CA GLN A 43 -5.69 -8.25 -13.62
C GLN A 43 -5.15 -9.58 -13.11
N HIS A 44 -4.04 -10.04 -13.70
CA HIS A 44 -3.34 -11.23 -13.20
C HIS A 44 -2.84 -11.02 -11.77
N TRP A 45 -2.23 -9.86 -11.49
CA TRP A 45 -1.72 -9.54 -10.17
C TRP A 45 -2.83 -9.38 -9.14
N ILE A 46 -3.92 -8.71 -9.50
CA ILE A 46 -5.12 -8.63 -8.66
C ILE A 46 -5.62 -10.04 -8.30
N GLY A 47 -5.66 -10.96 -9.27
CA GLY A 47 -6.04 -12.36 -9.04
C GLY A 47 -5.10 -13.09 -8.08
N VAL A 48 -3.78 -12.86 -8.15
CA VAL A 48 -2.80 -13.41 -7.21
C VAL A 48 -3.05 -12.87 -5.80
N CYS A 49 -3.20 -11.55 -5.65
CA CYS A 49 -3.47 -10.92 -4.36
C CYS A 49 -4.79 -11.42 -3.74
N ALA A 50 -5.86 -11.52 -4.54
CA ALA A 50 -7.14 -12.06 -4.10
C ALA A 50 -6.98 -13.52 -3.63
N SER A 51 -6.27 -14.36 -4.39
CA SER A 51 -6.04 -15.77 -4.03
C SER A 51 -5.24 -15.90 -2.72
N LEU A 52 -4.25 -15.04 -2.49
CA LEU A 52 -3.48 -15.03 -1.25
C LEU A 52 -4.36 -14.66 -0.05
N ILE A 53 -5.19 -13.63 -0.18
CA ILE A 53 -6.10 -13.17 0.88
C ILE A 53 -7.18 -14.21 1.16
N ASP A 54 -7.77 -14.81 0.11
CA ASP A 54 -8.80 -15.84 0.25
C ASP A 54 -8.26 -17.09 0.94
N HIS A 55 -7.01 -17.46 0.66
CA HIS A 55 -6.42 -18.68 1.21
C HIS A 55 -5.84 -18.50 2.62
N TYR A 56 -5.12 -17.40 2.87
CA TYR A 56 -4.40 -17.19 4.13
C TYR A 56 -5.07 -16.21 5.09
N GLY A 57 -6.12 -15.51 4.64
CA GLY A 57 -6.82 -14.48 5.41
C GLY A 57 -6.16 -13.11 5.33
N PRO A 58 -6.62 -12.14 6.15
CA PRO A 58 -6.17 -10.74 6.08
C PRO A 58 -4.77 -10.53 6.68
N VAL A 59 -4.20 -11.51 7.38
CA VAL A 59 -2.86 -11.43 7.98
C VAL A 59 -2.07 -12.66 7.59
N PHE A 60 -1.03 -12.48 6.78
CA PHE A 60 -0.21 -13.59 6.31
C PHE A 60 1.23 -13.19 6.04
N ASP A 61 2.08 -14.21 5.95
CA ASP A 61 3.48 -14.09 5.57
C ASP A 61 3.85 -15.35 4.78
N GLN A 62 3.86 -15.25 3.45
CA GLN A 62 3.95 -16.41 2.56
C GLN A 62 4.84 -16.17 1.35
N PRO A 63 5.65 -17.16 0.94
CA PRO A 63 6.32 -17.14 -0.36
C PRO A 63 5.28 -17.18 -1.48
N LEU A 64 5.57 -16.48 -2.58
CA LEU A 64 4.80 -16.64 -3.81
C LEU A 64 5.08 -18.03 -4.41
N GLN A 65 4.20 -18.46 -5.31
CA GLN A 65 4.28 -19.79 -5.93
C GLN A 65 4.86 -19.70 -7.36
N GLY A 66 5.39 -20.81 -7.86
CA GLY A 66 5.88 -20.92 -9.24
C GLY A 66 7.14 -20.06 -9.49
N PRO A 67 7.24 -19.37 -10.64
CA PRO A 67 8.43 -18.58 -11.00
C PRO A 67 8.79 -17.47 -10.01
N LEU A 68 7.82 -17.04 -9.19
CA LEU A 68 7.99 -15.98 -8.19
C LEU A 68 8.38 -16.52 -6.81
N SER A 69 8.76 -17.78 -6.66
CA SER A 69 9.06 -18.39 -5.35
C SER A 69 10.24 -17.78 -4.59
N HIS A 70 11.05 -16.96 -5.27
CA HIS A 70 12.11 -16.16 -4.65
C HIS A 70 11.57 -14.91 -3.92
N LEU A 71 10.30 -14.57 -4.15
CA LEU A 71 9.57 -13.50 -3.49
C LEU A 71 8.70 -14.04 -2.36
N ARG A 72 8.54 -13.21 -1.32
CA ARG A 72 7.67 -13.46 -0.18
C ARG A 72 6.87 -12.20 0.11
N ILE A 73 5.57 -12.36 0.32
CA ILE A 73 4.68 -11.26 0.71
C ILE A 73 4.26 -11.43 2.15
N LYS A 74 4.43 -10.38 2.91
CA LYS A 74 3.82 -10.22 4.23
C LYS A 74 2.73 -9.17 4.15
N CYS A 75 1.52 -9.52 4.57
CA CYS A 75 0.37 -8.63 4.56
C CYS A 75 -0.27 -8.60 5.95
N THR A 76 -0.68 -7.40 6.37
CA THR A 76 -1.54 -7.19 7.53
C THR A 76 -2.62 -6.21 7.12
N ALA A 77 -3.85 -6.71 6.97
CA ALA A 77 -5.03 -5.92 6.63
C ALA A 77 -6.00 -5.82 7.82
N VAL A 78 -6.64 -4.67 7.95
CA VAL A 78 -7.70 -4.39 8.92
C VAL A 78 -8.73 -3.46 8.27
N GLU A 79 -9.98 -3.90 8.25
CA GLU A 79 -11.10 -3.14 7.69
C GLU A 79 -10.84 -2.63 6.26
N SER A 80 -10.58 -1.33 6.12
CA SER A 80 -10.45 -0.60 4.87
C SER A 80 -8.99 -0.35 4.44
N ALA A 81 -8.02 -0.89 5.18
CA ALA A 81 -6.61 -0.58 5.02
C ALA A 81 -5.70 -1.80 5.20
N ALA A 82 -4.50 -1.74 4.61
CA ALA A 82 -3.52 -2.81 4.71
C ALA A 82 -2.08 -2.28 4.68
N MET A 83 -1.17 -3.01 5.31
CA MET A 83 0.28 -2.89 5.11
C MET A 83 0.78 -4.15 4.44
N VAL A 84 1.68 -3.97 3.48
CA VAL A 84 2.30 -5.06 2.74
C VAL A 84 3.79 -4.82 2.63
N VAL A 85 4.56 -5.89 2.79
CA VAL A 85 6.00 -5.88 2.56
C VAL A 85 6.31 -7.03 1.60
N VAL A 86 6.98 -6.68 0.50
CA VAL A 86 7.51 -7.64 -0.46
C VAL A 86 8.98 -7.86 -0.11
N TYR A 87 9.36 -9.12 0.02
CA TYR A 87 10.72 -9.55 0.26
C TYR A 87 11.22 -10.33 -0.96
N ALA A 88 12.48 -10.13 -1.32
CA ALA A 88 13.21 -10.98 -2.25
C ALA A 88 14.45 -11.51 -1.53
N HIS A 89 14.73 -12.82 -1.64
CA HIS A 89 15.86 -13.48 -0.96
C HIS A 89 15.93 -13.17 0.55
N GLY A 90 14.77 -13.04 1.19
CA GLY A 90 14.65 -12.75 2.63
C GLY A 90 14.81 -11.28 3.01
N GLN A 91 15.08 -10.37 2.08
CA GLN A 91 15.28 -8.94 2.34
C GLN A 91 14.14 -8.09 1.75
N PRO A 92 13.67 -7.04 2.43
CA PRO A 92 12.54 -6.24 1.95
C PRO A 92 12.95 -5.42 0.72
N VAL A 93 12.19 -5.53 -0.37
CA VAL A 93 12.41 -4.79 -1.63
C VAL A 93 11.44 -3.63 -1.80
N SER A 94 10.22 -3.79 -1.31
CA SER A 94 9.20 -2.74 -1.32
C SER A 94 8.29 -2.91 -0.11
N SER A 95 7.90 -1.79 0.47
CA SER A 95 6.85 -1.74 1.49
C SER A 95 5.77 -0.77 1.02
N PHE A 96 4.52 -1.15 1.18
CA PHE A 96 3.41 -0.27 0.86
C PHE A 96 2.30 -0.34 1.90
N ALA A 97 1.56 0.76 2.02
CA ALA A 97 0.33 0.83 2.76
C ALA A 97 -0.80 1.27 1.84
N VAL A 98 -1.96 0.64 1.99
CA VAL A 98 -3.16 0.94 1.21
C VAL A 98 -4.24 1.40 2.17
N ALA A 99 -4.94 2.48 1.79
CA ALA A 99 -6.01 3.11 2.55
C ALA A 99 -7.15 3.42 1.58
N THR A 100 -8.29 2.74 1.71
CA THR A 100 -9.39 2.86 0.72
C THR A 100 -10.31 4.07 0.97
N GLY A 101 -10.25 4.68 2.15
CA GLY A 101 -11.16 5.75 2.57
C GLY A 101 -12.48 5.27 3.15
N ALA A 102 -12.76 3.96 3.13
CA ALA A 102 -14.03 3.42 3.62
C ALA A 102 -14.18 3.54 5.14
N VAL A 103 -13.09 3.37 5.91
CA VAL A 103 -13.07 3.60 7.36
C VAL A 103 -11.90 4.52 7.73
N PRO A 104 -12.12 5.84 7.85
CA PRO A 104 -11.05 6.83 8.05
C PRO A 104 -10.17 6.58 9.28
N SER A 105 -10.73 6.03 10.36
CA SER A 105 -9.96 5.70 11.57
C SER A 105 -8.98 4.55 11.34
N ALA A 106 -9.40 3.50 10.62
CA ALA A 106 -8.54 2.37 10.28
C ALA A 106 -7.43 2.79 9.32
N ASP A 107 -7.77 3.58 8.30
CA ASP A 107 -6.81 4.18 7.38
C ASP A 107 -5.73 4.96 8.14
N THR A 108 -6.14 5.87 9.03
CA THR A 108 -5.21 6.70 9.82
C THR A 108 -4.29 5.84 10.69
N GLN A 109 -4.85 4.83 11.36
CA GLN A 109 -4.08 3.93 12.21
C GLN A 109 -3.06 3.12 11.41
N VAL A 110 -3.47 2.54 10.28
CA VAL A 110 -2.59 1.74 9.42
C VAL A 110 -1.47 2.59 8.82
N LEU A 111 -1.79 3.79 8.31
CA LEU A 111 -0.80 4.71 7.76
C LEU A 111 0.22 5.17 8.81
N ALA A 112 -0.22 5.42 10.05
CA ALA A 112 0.68 5.75 11.16
C ALA A 112 1.59 4.56 11.55
N MET A 113 1.03 3.35 11.63
CA MET A 113 1.79 2.12 11.89
C MET A 113 2.80 1.84 10.79
N PHE A 114 2.43 2.08 9.53
CA PHE A 114 3.31 1.93 8.39
C PHE A 114 4.50 2.87 8.49
N ALA A 115 4.25 4.18 8.67
CA ALA A 115 5.31 5.18 8.81
C ALA A 115 6.28 4.82 9.95
N GLU A 116 5.77 4.42 11.11
CA GLU A 116 6.60 4.02 12.24
C GLU A 116 7.39 2.73 11.97
N SER A 117 6.78 1.75 11.32
CA SER A 117 7.45 0.50 10.93
C SER A 117 8.64 0.76 10.00
N ILE A 118 8.48 1.67 9.03
CA ILE A 118 9.58 2.04 8.13
C ILE A 118 10.65 2.79 8.91
N ARG A 119 10.31 3.84 9.67
CA ARG A 119 11.28 4.61 10.48
C ARG A 119 12.10 3.70 11.40
N SER A 120 11.44 2.76 12.09
CA SER A 120 12.11 1.82 12.99
C SER A 120 13.10 0.92 12.24
N SER A 121 12.71 0.45 11.06
CA SER A 121 13.51 -0.44 10.22
C SER A 121 14.65 0.29 9.48
N THR A 122 14.52 1.60 9.27
CA THR A 122 15.51 2.40 8.54
C THR A 122 16.49 3.18 9.41
N ARG A 123 16.39 3.09 10.75
CA ARG A 123 17.32 3.77 11.68
C ARG A 123 18.79 3.52 11.38
N GLN A 124 19.11 2.33 10.87
CA GLN A 124 20.47 1.91 10.52
C GLN A 124 21.02 2.62 9.27
N PHE A 125 20.17 3.13 8.38
CA PHE A 125 20.62 3.76 7.14
C PHE A 125 21.07 5.22 7.35
N GLN A 126 20.79 5.85 8.50
CA GLN A 126 21.27 7.20 8.88
C GLN A 126 21.19 8.25 7.74
N VAL A 127 20.18 8.20 6.88
CA VAL A 127 20.30 8.87 5.58
C VAL A 127 19.96 10.36 5.60
N SER A 128 19.18 10.91 6.55
CA SER A 128 18.55 12.19 6.23
C SER A 128 18.46 13.26 7.32
N ASN A 129 18.61 14.49 6.82
CA ASN A 129 18.44 15.78 7.49
C ASN A 129 16.96 16.17 7.61
N ILE A 130 16.03 15.23 7.41
CA ILE A 130 14.60 15.49 7.49
C ILE A 130 14.17 15.39 8.95
N ASP A 131 13.67 16.52 9.49
CA ASP A 131 13.24 16.61 10.88
C ASP A 131 12.06 15.67 11.21
N MET A 132 11.18 15.41 10.22
CA MET A 132 9.98 14.59 10.39
C MET A 132 9.71 13.68 9.18
N PRO A 133 10.38 12.52 9.07
CA PRO A 133 10.21 11.62 7.94
C PRO A 133 8.79 11.06 7.88
N PHE A 134 8.23 10.96 6.67
CA PHE A 134 6.86 10.48 6.40
C PHE A 134 5.73 11.32 7.01
N CYS A 135 5.97 12.59 7.38
CA CYS A 135 4.94 13.42 8.00
C CYS A 135 3.79 13.76 7.04
N GLU A 136 4.08 13.79 5.74
CA GLU A 136 3.14 14.10 4.67
C GLU A 136 2.02 13.06 4.60
N ILE A 137 2.26 11.80 4.99
CA ILE A 137 1.25 10.75 5.04
C ILE A 137 0.04 11.18 5.89
N ALA A 138 0.29 11.88 6.99
CA ALA A 138 -0.76 12.28 7.94
C ALA A 138 -1.71 13.35 7.39
N VAL A 139 -1.30 14.08 6.34
CA VAL A 139 -2.09 15.17 5.75
C VAL A 139 -2.65 14.84 4.37
N MET A 140 -2.41 13.63 3.86
CA MET A 140 -2.97 13.15 2.58
C MET A 140 -4.44 12.78 2.73
N ASP A 141 -5.31 13.54 2.08
CA ASP A 141 -6.77 13.35 2.06
C ASP A 141 -7.28 12.52 0.86
N GLN A 142 -6.43 12.30 -0.15
CA GLN A 142 -6.81 11.56 -1.35
C GLN A 142 -7.11 10.09 -1.01
N ARG A 143 -8.21 9.54 -1.53
CA ARG A 143 -8.57 8.12 -1.36
C ARG A 143 -9.22 7.56 -2.63
N PRO A 144 -9.02 6.28 -2.95
CA PRO A 144 -8.07 5.33 -2.36
C PRO A 144 -6.60 5.77 -2.51
N LEU A 145 -5.77 5.49 -1.52
CA LEU A 145 -4.35 5.87 -1.46
C LEU A 145 -3.47 4.63 -1.28
N MET A 146 -2.38 4.58 -2.03
CA MET A 146 -1.28 3.65 -1.87
C MET A 146 0.00 4.44 -1.59
N VAL A 147 0.56 4.26 -0.40
CA VAL A 147 1.88 4.78 -0.04
C VAL A 147 2.91 3.70 -0.35
N VAL A 148 4.01 4.05 -1.01
CA VAL A 148 5.05 3.07 -1.42
C VAL A 148 6.42 3.55 -0.97
N VAL A 149 7.22 2.65 -0.41
CA VAL A 149 8.63 2.88 -0.06
C VAL A 149 9.48 1.78 -0.69
N PRO A 150 10.26 2.08 -1.73
CA PRO A 150 11.24 1.16 -2.27
C PRO A 150 12.45 1.06 -1.33
N TRP A 151 12.97 -0.15 -1.14
CA TRP A 151 14.14 -0.38 -0.30
C TRP A 151 15.41 -0.37 -1.17
N PRO A 152 16.43 0.42 -0.80
CA PRO A 152 17.69 0.41 -1.54
C PRO A 152 18.43 -0.90 -1.26
N GLN A 153 18.62 -1.74 -2.27
CA GLN A 153 19.51 -2.89 -2.13
C GLN A 153 20.51 -3.01 -3.27
N SER A 154 21.78 -3.05 -2.91
CA SER A 154 22.90 -3.26 -3.83
C SER A 154 23.14 -4.74 -4.16
N SER A 155 22.58 -5.66 -3.37
CA SER A 155 22.79 -7.11 -3.49
C SER A 155 21.71 -7.85 -4.27
N ILE A 156 20.61 -7.18 -4.61
CA ILE A 156 19.53 -7.78 -5.40
C ILE A 156 19.81 -7.53 -6.87
N ALA A 157 19.65 -8.57 -7.69
CA ALA A 157 19.76 -8.44 -9.14
C ALA A 157 18.74 -7.40 -9.62
N GLU A 158 19.15 -6.53 -10.54
CA GLU A 158 18.30 -5.47 -11.11
C GLU A 158 16.92 -6.01 -11.55
N GLN A 159 16.89 -7.25 -12.07
CA GLN A 159 15.68 -7.96 -12.47
C GLN A 159 14.65 -8.14 -11.34
N ASP A 160 15.08 -8.45 -10.12
CA ASP A 160 14.19 -8.62 -8.96
C ASP A 160 13.71 -7.26 -8.44
N HIS A 161 14.49 -6.20 -8.63
CA HIS A 161 14.09 -4.82 -8.33
C HIS A 161 13.02 -4.31 -9.30
N GLU A 162 13.20 -4.52 -10.60
CA GLU A 162 12.20 -4.15 -11.60
C GLU A 162 10.91 -4.96 -11.40
N LEU A 163 11.03 -6.25 -11.12
CA LEU A 163 9.87 -7.07 -10.79
C LEU A 163 9.13 -6.55 -9.54
N ALA A 164 9.85 -6.23 -8.47
CA ALA A 164 9.24 -5.66 -7.26
C ALA A 164 8.55 -4.30 -7.51
N LYS A 165 9.05 -3.50 -8.45
CA LYS A 165 8.39 -2.26 -8.90
C LYS A 165 7.14 -2.55 -9.71
N GLU A 166 7.13 -3.58 -10.54
CA GLU A 166 5.94 -3.99 -11.30
C GLU A 166 4.83 -4.56 -10.39
N LEU A 167 5.18 -5.05 -9.20
CA LEU A 167 4.23 -5.59 -8.22
C LEU A 167 3.55 -4.52 -7.34
N GLY A 168 4.03 -3.27 -7.36
CA GLY A 168 3.50 -2.15 -6.57
C GLY A 168 3.07 -0.97 -7.45
#